data_AF-A0A2N6FEA8-F1
#
_entry.id   AF-A0A2N6FEA8-F1
#
_cell.length_a   1.000
_cell.length_b   1.000
_cell.length_c   1.000
_cell.angle_alpha   90.00
_cell.angle_beta   90.00
_cell.angle_gamma   90.00
#
_symmetry.space_group_name_H-M   'P 1'
#
loop_
_entity.id
_entity.type
_entity.pdbx_description
1 polymer ?
#
loop_
_entity_poly.entity_id
_entity_poly.type
_entity_poly.pdbx_seq_one_letter_code
_entity_poly.pdbx_strand_id
1 'polypeptide(L)'
;KIGAGVVAVRRGGGTHAFDTINHLFQISRMIIPGSTYWNLGYGLHKEEVLGDEEGMNNMHNLGENIAWLGKATAPHMDSFPGVGNLVAEG
;
A
#
# COMPACT_ATOMS: atom_id res chain seq x y z
N LYS A 1 -6.01 0.74 -10.24
CA LYS A 1 -4.83 -0.08 -9.84
C LYS A 1 -4.68 0.02 -8.33
N ILE A 2 -4.33 -1.05 -7.63
CA ILE A 2 -4.10 -1.02 -6.17
C ILE A 2 -2.58 -1.08 -5.93
N GLY A 3 -2.06 -0.21 -5.06
CA GLY A 3 -0.63 -0.16 -4.73
C GLY A 3 -0.42 -0.02 -3.24
N ALA A 4 0.49 -0.79 -2.67
CA ALA A 4 0.78 -0.77 -1.24
C ALA A 4 2.30 -0.78 -1.02
N GLY A 5 2.82 0.26 -0.38
CA GLY A 5 4.23 0.32 -0.01
C GLY A 5 4.46 -0.56 1.21
N VAL A 6 5.51 -1.38 1.21
CA VAL A 6 5.91 -2.21 2.35
C VAL A 6 7.42 -2.07 2.53
N VAL A 7 7.87 -1.87 3.77
CA VAL A 7 9.30 -1.69 4.07
C VAL A 7 9.71 -2.59 5.22
N ALA A 8 10.75 -3.40 5.00
CA ALA A 8 11.43 -4.12 6.08
C ALA A 8 12.70 -3.35 6.48
N VAL A 9 12.86 -3.08 7.78
CA VAL A 9 13.98 -2.30 8.32
C VAL A 9 14.49 -2.88 9.63
N ARG A 10 15.70 -2.51 10.03
CA ARG A 10 16.23 -2.91 11.33
C ARG A 10 15.79 -2.00 12.50
N ARG A 11 15.54 -0.72 12.22
CA ARG A 11 15.22 0.34 13.19
C ARG A 11 14.32 1.39 12.53
N GLY A 12 13.80 2.34 13.31
CA GLY A 12 12.75 3.32 12.93
C GLY A 12 13.05 4.35 11.82
N GLY A 13 13.88 4.03 10.83
CA GLY A 13 14.16 4.87 9.66
C GLY A 13 13.31 4.54 8.42
N GLY A 14 12.35 3.61 8.54
CA GLY A 14 11.55 3.12 7.40
C GLY A 14 10.53 4.10 6.83
N THR A 15 10.11 5.10 7.61
CA THR A 15 9.02 6.02 7.26
C THR A 15 9.31 6.80 5.97
N HIS A 16 10.51 7.36 5.79
CA HIS A 16 10.83 8.12 4.58
C HIS A 16 10.83 7.26 3.31
N ALA A 17 11.28 6.01 3.41
CA ALA A 17 11.20 5.06 2.31
C ALA A 17 9.74 4.73 1.98
N PHE A 18 8.93 4.47 3.01
CA PHE A 18 7.49 4.23 2.87
C PHE A 18 6.76 5.41 2.21
N ASP A 19 7.03 6.64 2.66
CA ASP A 19 6.44 7.86 2.11
C ASP A 19 6.84 8.07 0.65
N THR A 20 8.11 7.85 0.32
CA THR A 20 8.62 8.01 -1.05
C THR A 20 7.97 7.01 -2.01
N ILE A 21 7.80 5.75 -1.59
CA ILE A 21 7.09 4.74 -2.38
C ILE A 21 5.64 5.16 -2.62
N ASN A 22 4.93 5.59 -1.58
CA ASN A 22 3.54 6.00 -1.70
C ASN A 22 3.36 7.28 -2.51
N HIS A 23 4.33 8.20 -2.48
CA HIS A 23 4.34 9.37 -3.36
C HIS A 23 4.28 8.94 -4.84
N LEU A 24 5.06 7.93 -5.22
CA LEU A 24 5.06 7.40 -6.59
C LEU A 24 3.73 6.71 -6.95
N PHE A 25 3.11 6.01 -6.00
CA PHE A 25 1.80 5.38 -6.21
C PHE A 25 0.68 6.39 -6.41
N GLN A 26 0.73 7.52 -5.70
CA GLN A 26 -0.24 8.60 -5.86
C GLN A 26 -0.18 9.22 -7.26
N ILE A 27 1.00 9.59 -7.75
CA ILE A 27 1.14 10.14 -9.12
C ILE A 27 0.79 9.09 -10.19
N SER A 28 0.98 7.81 -9.89
CA SER A 28 0.62 6.67 -10.77
C SER A 28 -0.87 6.30 -10.75
N ARG A 29 -1.72 7.10 -10.09
CA ARG A 29 -3.18 6.88 -9.97
C ARG A 29 -3.53 5.53 -9.35
N MET A 30 -2.75 5.09 -8.38
CA MET A 30 -3.05 3.87 -7.61
C MET A 30 -3.94 4.22 -6.42
N ILE A 31 -4.89 3.34 -6.12
CA ILE A 31 -5.63 3.37 -4.86
C ILE A 31 -4.72 2.71 -3.82
N ILE A 32 -4.42 3.43 -2.74
CA ILE A 32 -3.49 2.97 -1.71
C ILE A 32 -4.31 2.54 -0.49
N PRO A 33 -4.44 1.22 -0.22
CA PRO A 33 -5.09 0.74 0.98
C PRO A 33 -4.19 0.94 2.20
N GLY A 34 -4.80 1.32 3.31
CA GLY A 34 -4.13 1.31 4.61
C GLY A 34 -4.13 -0.09 5.25
N SER A 35 -3.61 -0.15 6.46
CA SER A 35 -3.72 -1.31 7.35
C SER A 35 -3.87 -0.83 8.80
N THR A 36 -3.66 -1.71 9.77
CA THR A 36 -3.74 -1.40 11.20
C THR A 36 -2.66 -0.41 11.68
N TYR A 37 -1.57 -0.29 10.93
CA TYR A 37 -0.45 0.63 11.15
C TYR A 37 0.29 0.92 9.83
N TRP A 38 1.39 1.68 9.89
CA TRP A 38 2.29 1.83 8.74
C TRP A 38 2.87 0.48 8.34
N ASN A 39 2.98 0.22 7.03
CA ASN A 39 3.42 -1.07 6.48
C ASN A 39 4.94 -1.25 6.63
N LEU A 40 5.38 -1.30 7.88
CA LEU A 40 6.75 -1.49 8.31
C LEU A 40 6.87 -2.84 9.02
N GLY A 41 7.96 -3.56 8.77
CA GLY A 41 8.34 -4.75 9.51
C GLY A 41 9.78 -4.65 10.00
N TYR A 42 10.07 -5.16 11.19
CA TYR A 42 11.35 -5.00 11.86
C TYR A 42 12.17 -6.30 11.95
N GLY A 43 13.43 -6.26 11.48
CA GLY A 43 14.39 -7.36 11.59
C GLY A 43 15.79 -6.94 11.13
N LEU A 44 16.85 -7.41 11.80
CA LEU A 44 18.24 -7.17 11.39
C LEU A 44 18.66 -8.21 10.35
N HIS A 45 18.39 -9.48 10.63
CA HIS A 45 18.74 -10.60 9.77
C HIS A 45 17.53 -11.10 8.97
N LYS A 46 17.81 -11.88 7.92
CA LYS A 46 16.78 -12.52 7.11
C LYS A 46 15.86 -13.32 8.04
N GLU A 47 14.55 -13.28 7.78
CA GLU A 47 13.52 -14.02 8.52
C GLU A 47 13.23 -13.50 9.95
N GLU A 48 14.06 -12.63 10.54
CA GLU A 48 13.77 -12.05 11.86
C GLU A 48 12.47 -11.22 11.89
N VAL A 49 12.08 -10.65 10.75
CA VAL A 49 10.79 -9.94 10.59
C VAL A 49 9.59 -10.84 10.90
N LEU A 50 9.73 -12.16 10.82
CA LEU A 50 8.67 -13.10 11.20
C LEU A 50 8.40 -13.09 12.72
N GLY A 51 9.37 -12.62 13.52
CA GLY A 51 9.21 -12.43 14.96
C GLY A 51 8.64 -11.06 15.36
N ASP A 52 8.48 -10.14 14.40
CA ASP A 52 7.78 -8.86 14.60
C ASP A 52 6.27 -9.11 14.52
N GLU A 53 5.68 -9.53 15.63
CA GLU A 53 4.27 -9.92 15.70
C GLU A 53 3.32 -8.79 15.26
N GLU A 54 3.61 -7.54 15.66
CA GLU A 54 2.82 -6.36 15.26
C GLU A 54 2.95 -6.12 13.75
N GLY A 55 4.17 -6.11 13.23
CA GLY A 55 4.44 -5.96 11.80
C GLY A 55 3.77 -7.05 10.97
N MET A 56 3.84 -8.32 11.39
CA MET A 56 3.22 -9.45 10.71
C MET A 56 1.69 -9.37 10.73
N ASN A 57 1.09 -9.06 11.88
CA ASN A 57 -0.36 -8.84 11.98
C ASN A 57 -0.82 -7.69 11.06
N ASN A 58 -0.02 -6.63 10.99
CA ASN A 58 -0.26 -5.54 10.05
C ASN A 58 -0.16 -6.00 8.58
N MET A 59 0.83 -6.82 8.21
CA MET A 59 0.91 -7.36 6.84
C MET A 59 -0.27 -8.28 6.50
N HIS A 60 -0.74 -9.08 7.45
CA HIS A 60 -1.94 -9.90 7.28
C HIS A 60 -3.17 -9.02 7.01
N ASN A 61 -3.40 -8.00 7.83
CA ASN A 61 -4.50 -7.07 7.64
C ASN A 61 -4.39 -6.28 6.31
N LEU A 62 -3.17 -5.87 5.91
CA LEU A 62 -2.94 -5.22 4.62
C LEU A 62 -3.37 -6.13 3.46
N GLY A 63 -3.03 -7.43 3.53
CA GLY A 63 -3.44 -8.43 2.55
C GLY A 63 -4.96 -8.57 2.47
N GLU A 64 -5.64 -8.61 3.62
CA GLU A 64 -7.10 -8.62 3.70
C GLU A 64 -7.72 -7.37 3.08
N ASN A 65 -7.17 -6.19 3.37
CA ASN A 65 -7.63 -4.91 2.83
C ASN A 65 -7.44 -4.84 1.31
N ILE A 66 -6.32 -5.33 0.78
CA ILE A 66 -6.07 -5.42 -0.67
C ILE A 66 -7.11 -6.36 -1.31
N ALA A 67 -7.35 -7.53 -0.72
CA ALA A 67 -8.31 -8.49 -1.23
C ALA A 67 -9.75 -7.96 -1.20
N TRP A 68 -10.14 -7.30 -0.11
CA TRP A 68 -11.43 -6.65 0.04
C TRP A 68 -11.61 -5.52 -0.98
N LEU A 69 -10.63 -4.62 -1.10
CA LEU A 69 -10.65 -3.50 -2.02
C LEU A 69 -10.68 -3.98 -3.48
N GLY A 70 -9.92 -5.03 -3.80
CA GLY A 70 -9.95 -5.67 -5.12
C GLY A 70 -11.35 -6.16 -5.48
N LYS A 71 -12.02 -6.87 -4.57
CA LYS A 71 -13.40 -7.33 -4.77
C LYS A 71 -14.39 -6.17 -4.89
N ALA A 72 -14.24 -5.12 -4.07
CA ALA A 72 -15.11 -3.96 -4.09
C ALA A 72 -14.97 -3.14 -5.39
N THR A 73 -13.75 -3.04 -5.93
CA THR A 73 -13.46 -2.23 -7.13
C THR A 73 -13.66 -2.99 -8.43
N ALA A 74 -13.55 -4.32 -8.45
CA ALA A 74 -13.64 -5.15 -9.65
C ALA A 74 -14.89 -4.85 -10.53
N PRO A 75 -16.11 -4.66 -9.98
CA PRO A 75 -17.30 -4.33 -10.77
C PRO A 75 -17.30 -2.92 -11.38
N HIS A 76 -16.41 -2.03 -10.91
CA HIS A 76 -16.40 -0.61 -11.24
C HIS A 76 -15.14 -0.17 -11.99
N MET A 77 -14.29 -1.12 -12.39
CA MET A 77 -13.00 -0.83 -13.02
C MET A 77 -13.14 -0.01 -14.31
N ASP A 78 -14.17 -0.26 -15.11
CA ASP A 78 -14.43 0.48 -16.36
C ASP A 78 -14.88 1.92 -16.11
N SER A 79 -15.49 2.17 -14.95
CA SER A 79 -15.92 3.51 -14.51
C SER A 79 -14.85 4.24 -13.68
N PHE A 80 -13.67 3.65 -13.50
CA PHE A 80 -12.61 4.29 -12.72
C PHE A 80 -12.24 5.64 -13.35
N PRO A 81 -12.28 6.76 -12.59
CA PRO A 81 -12.06 8.08 -13.16
C PRO A 81 -10.74 8.15 -13.93
N GLY A 82 -10.78 8.67 -15.17
CA GLY A 82 -9.62 8.89 -16.04
C GLY A 82 -9.34 10.37 -16.28
N VAL A 83 -8.13 10.72 -16.73
CA VAL A 83 -7.77 12.11 -17.08
C VAL A 83 -8.51 12.57 -18.34
N GLY A 84 -8.87 11.65 -19.24
CA GLY A 84 -9.58 11.97 -20.49
C GLY A 84 -10.92 12.71 -20.32
N ASN A 85 -11.57 12.57 -19.16
CA ASN A 85 -12.82 13.26 -18.86
C ASN A 85 -12.62 14.68 -18.29
N LEU A 86 -11.38 15.11 -18.03
CA LEU A 86 -11.05 16.44 -17.49
C LEU A 86 -10.50 17.40 -18.55
N VAL A 87 -10.13 16.91 -19.73
CA VAL A 87 -9.53 17.70 -20.82
C VAL A 87 -10.52 18.01 -21.96
N ALA A 88 -11.76 17.50 -21.87
CA ALA A 88 -12.79 17.71 -22.89
C ALA A 88 -13.60 19.01 -22.69
N GLU A 89 -13.29 19.80 -21.66
CA GLU A 89 -13.96 21.08 -21.34
C GLU A 89 -12.98 22.27 -21.36
N GLY A 90 -12.04 22.28 -22.32
CA GLY A 90 -11.10 23.39 -22.55
C GLY A 90 -11.08 23.84 -24.01
#